data_AF-A0A7R7IC14-F1
#
_entry.id   AF-A0A7R7IC14-F1
#
_cell.length_a   1.000
_cell.length_b   1.000
_cell.length_c   1.000
_cell.angle_alpha   90.00
_cell.angle_beta   90.00
_cell.angle_gamma   90.00
#
_symmetry.space_group_name_H-M   'P 1'
#
loop_
_entity.id
_entity.type
_entity.pdbx_description
1 polymer ?
#
loop_
_entity_poly.entity_id
_entity_poly.type
_entity_poly.pdbx_seq_one_letter_code
_entity_poly.pdbx_strand_id
1 'polypeptide(L)'
;MHFFFAKKYISHIRNIYEILHPTNAYEVIVSSMRIELRASIISFFILFWSLSIKGTTLYSAMIILIFVYLIHHGMVHYQLNRLEFQLLNELEKYLGDLRHYFYSSGMVEEAIYDSLEMRSKRITLHISKIYDILMKDDPYEVEQYKEIAPNKFFLTFLALCQITIQYGDTIYQDQSLFLTNLNYLKNEINIEILKRKKIKHVFSGLIFISILPIFTLNMIENWSVSNLEEMKKYYDGGYGIIVSVAIFFITLFSYKLIQRLKSNEKGFRSNYEVLEKLLSFHKIDKYISIWIAKNYRRASKVDNLIKRIGEGITIKQFYLGRVLIFIMIFLFTNAIIIRSVNATKNNDLNYVKDFETSTFSSNKSDILTFQAIVKKYTNKYCKVNINNPTNNSKMNKLSTKKIKKHSSFFKQIKEELVEKEAITNDYIAKLLTNEIIRRIIHFQECHYHLYYFILSLLVAGVSSYIPYIILLLRKQLMQMSMEDEVMQFQAIIIMLMHIKKMSVDTILDWLENFAEIFRPAIMECVDTYNYDEEMAFTRLKEREPFLPFVRIVSNLEACDKVGIEKAFDEIKTDRNYFIEKRKQENDIIITNKAVIGKVVAYIPMIATLALYLILPFVIESVTRLLNYVKQMQGY
;
A
#
# COMPACT_ATOMS: atom_id res chain seq x y z
N MET A 1 18.22 13.63 14.15
CA MET A 1 17.29 13.35 13.03
C MET A 1 16.41 12.11 13.27
N HIS A 2 16.90 11.04 13.91
CA HIS A 2 16.12 9.81 14.19
C HIS A 2 14.88 9.97 15.09
N PHE A 3 14.86 10.93 16.01
CA PHE A 3 13.70 11.16 16.90
C PHE A 3 12.51 11.88 16.24
N PHE A 4 12.71 12.56 15.10
CA PHE A 4 11.64 13.34 14.48
C PHE A 4 10.57 12.47 13.82
N PHE A 5 11.00 11.42 13.09
CA PHE A 5 10.09 10.49 12.43
C PHE A 5 9.32 9.61 13.42
N ALA A 6 9.99 9.11 14.47
CA ALA A 6 9.35 8.35 15.53
C ALA A 6 8.32 9.20 16.31
N LYS A 7 8.70 10.43 16.70
CA LYS A 7 7.80 11.36 17.39
C LYS A 7 6.56 11.70 16.56
N LYS A 8 6.73 11.88 15.24
CA LYS A 8 5.61 12.16 14.33
C LYS A 8 4.68 10.97 14.16
N TYR A 9 5.23 9.78 13.98
CA TYR A 9 4.44 8.55 13.87
C TYR A 9 3.64 8.27 15.16
N ILE A 10 4.28 8.40 16.32
CA ILE A 10 3.63 8.29 17.62
C ILE A 10 2.57 9.37 17.80
N SER A 11 2.82 10.62 17.40
CA SER A 11 1.82 11.69 17.47
C SER A 11 0.60 11.39 16.59
N HIS A 12 0.81 10.81 15.41
CA HIS A 12 -0.30 10.44 14.53
C HIS A 12 -1.15 9.32 15.13
N ILE A 13 -0.52 8.26 15.64
CA ILE A 13 -1.22 7.18 16.35
C ILE A 13 -1.94 7.71 17.59
N ARG A 14 -1.29 8.64 18.32
CA ARG A 14 -1.85 9.28 19.50
C ARG A 14 -3.12 10.04 19.16
N ASN A 15 -3.11 10.86 18.11
CA ASN A 15 -4.30 11.61 17.70
C ASN A 15 -5.45 10.67 17.31
N ILE A 16 -5.16 9.56 16.61
CA ILE A 16 -6.18 8.54 16.29
C ILE A 16 -6.69 7.86 17.57
N TYR A 17 -5.79 7.54 18.50
CA TYR A 17 -6.16 6.90 19.75
C TYR A 17 -6.98 7.84 20.64
N GLU A 18 -6.67 9.12 20.66
CA GLU A 18 -7.39 10.18 21.37
C GLU A 18 -8.83 10.29 20.86
N ILE A 19 -9.02 10.26 19.53
CA ILE A 19 -10.34 10.18 18.90
C ILE A 19 -11.09 8.90 19.33
N LEU A 20 -10.41 7.76 19.42
CA LEU A 20 -11.05 6.49 19.80
C LEU A 20 -11.30 6.36 21.31
N HIS A 21 -10.54 7.08 22.12
CA HIS A 21 -10.53 7.04 23.58
C HIS A 21 -10.31 8.46 24.13
N PRO A 22 -11.38 9.25 24.30
CA PRO A 22 -11.30 10.58 24.90
C PRO A 22 -11.11 10.43 26.43
N THR A 23 -9.92 10.04 26.85
CA THR A 23 -9.48 9.98 28.25
C THR A 23 -8.42 11.05 28.55
N ASN A 24 -7.99 11.13 29.81
CA ASN A 24 -6.84 11.93 30.23
C ASN A 24 -5.65 11.74 29.28
N ALA A 25 -5.02 12.84 28.89
CA ALA A 25 -3.89 12.85 27.96
C ALA A 25 -2.77 11.85 28.34
N TYR A 26 -2.57 11.62 29.64
CA TYR A 26 -1.62 10.63 30.14
C TYR A 26 -2.00 9.18 29.76
N GLU A 27 -3.27 8.78 29.93
CA GLU A 27 -3.73 7.42 29.58
C GLU A 27 -3.63 7.17 28.06
N VAL A 28 -3.94 8.19 27.25
CA VAL A 28 -3.80 8.18 25.79
C VAL A 28 -2.33 7.95 25.40
N ILE A 29 -1.39 8.66 26.03
CA ILE A 29 0.04 8.51 25.79
C ILE A 29 0.52 7.10 26.16
N VAL A 30 0.19 6.60 27.36
CA VAL A 30 0.64 5.28 27.81
C VAL A 30 0.07 4.17 26.93
N SER A 31 -1.19 4.28 26.51
CA SER A 31 -1.85 3.25 25.70
C SER A 31 -1.35 3.25 24.25
N SER A 32 -1.18 4.42 23.64
CA SER A 32 -0.57 4.55 22.31
C SER A 32 0.88 4.05 22.31
N MET A 33 1.68 4.38 23.34
CA MET A 33 3.03 3.84 23.51
C MET A 33 3.04 2.32 23.69
N ARG A 34 2.08 1.73 24.40
CA ARG A 34 2.00 0.28 24.59
C ARG A 34 1.73 -0.46 23.26
N ILE A 35 0.89 0.11 22.40
CA ILE A 35 0.63 -0.43 21.05
C ILE A 35 1.93 -0.39 20.23
N GLU A 36 2.59 0.77 20.21
CA GLU A 36 3.84 0.97 19.47
C GLU A 36 4.97 0.08 19.98
N LEU A 37 5.11 -0.08 21.29
CA LEU A 37 6.12 -0.94 21.91
C LEU A 37 5.91 -2.41 21.56
N ARG A 38 4.68 -2.91 21.61
CA ARG A 38 4.39 -4.31 21.22
C ARG A 38 4.74 -4.57 19.75
N ALA A 39 4.36 -3.65 18.86
CA ALA A 39 4.71 -3.74 17.45
C ALA A 39 6.23 -3.68 17.22
N SER A 40 6.92 -2.80 17.95
CA SER A 40 8.38 -2.64 17.88
C SER A 40 9.13 -3.88 18.39
N ILE A 41 8.67 -4.49 19.50
CA ILE A 41 9.28 -5.70 20.07
C ILE A 41 9.18 -6.86 19.08
N ILE A 42 8.00 -7.09 18.49
CA ILE A 42 7.81 -8.16 17.50
C ILE A 42 8.66 -7.92 16.26
N SER A 43 8.67 -6.68 15.77
CA SER A 43 9.51 -6.25 14.64
C SER A 43 10.99 -6.48 14.90
N PHE A 44 11.45 -6.18 16.12
CA PHE A 44 12.82 -6.43 16.57
C PHE A 44 13.15 -7.93 16.62
N PHE A 45 12.26 -8.77 17.17
CA PHE A 45 12.46 -10.22 17.19
C PHE A 45 12.54 -10.81 15.79
N ILE A 46 11.70 -10.37 14.86
CA ILE A 46 11.76 -10.80 13.44
C ILE A 46 13.09 -10.41 12.82
N LEU A 47 13.54 -9.18 13.04
CA LEU A 47 14.80 -8.67 12.52
C LEU A 47 16.01 -9.43 13.13
N PHE A 48 16.00 -9.64 14.44
CA PHE A 48 17.05 -10.37 15.17
C PHE A 48 17.13 -11.84 14.75
N TRP A 49 15.98 -12.52 14.67
CA TRP A 49 15.89 -13.89 14.17
C TRP A 49 16.47 -13.98 12.76
N SER A 50 16.08 -13.06 11.88
CA SER A 50 16.51 -13.09 10.50
C SER A 50 18.00 -12.76 10.31
N LEU A 51 18.59 -11.91 11.15
CA LEU A 51 20.03 -11.61 11.13
C LEU A 51 20.88 -12.74 11.76
N SER A 52 20.30 -13.54 12.65
CA SER A 52 20.97 -14.67 13.30
C SER A 52 21.20 -15.86 12.36
N ILE A 53 20.53 -15.88 11.20
CA ILE A 53 20.75 -16.87 10.16
C ILE A 53 22.12 -16.58 9.51
N LYS A 54 23.09 -17.51 9.67
CA LYS A 54 24.41 -17.39 9.05
C LYS A 54 24.28 -17.25 7.52
N GLY A 55 24.95 -16.25 6.93
CA GLY A 55 24.95 -16.02 5.48
C GLY A 55 24.07 -14.87 4.99
N THR A 56 23.59 -13.99 5.86
CA THR A 56 22.80 -12.81 5.44
C THR A 56 23.63 -11.85 4.57
N THR A 57 23.15 -11.60 3.36
CA THR A 57 23.74 -10.61 2.45
C THR A 57 23.11 -9.24 2.71
N LEU A 58 23.80 -8.15 2.35
CA LEU A 58 23.25 -6.78 2.42
C LEU A 58 21.87 -6.66 1.76
N TYR A 59 21.66 -7.43 0.70
CA TYR A 59 20.42 -7.48 -0.05
C TYR A 59 19.27 -8.14 0.74
N SER A 60 19.52 -9.32 1.32
CA SER A 60 18.50 -9.95 2.17
C SER A 60 18.18 -9.09 3.39
N ALA A 61 19.19 -8.42 3.97
CA ALA A 61 18.99 -7.47 5.07
C ALA A 61 18.09 -6.28 4.70
N MET A 62 18.22 -5.71 3.49
CA MET A 62 17.33 -4.64 3.00
C MET A 62 15.88 -5.10 2.83
N ILE A 63 15.69 -6.32 2.31
CA ILE A 63 14.37 -6.94 2.16
C ILE A 63 13.70 -7.14 3.52
N ILE A 64 14.46 -7.70 4.47
CA ILE A 64 13.99 -7.94 5.84
C ILE A 64 13.60 -6.60 6.50
N LEU A 65 14.40 -5.55 6.34
CA LEU A 65 14.09 -4.22 6.87
C LEU A 65 12.77 -3.65 6.35
N ILE A 66 12.56 -3.71 5.03
CA ILE A 66 11.30 -3.22 4.43
C ILE A 66 10.12 -4.08 4.88
N PHE A 67 10.32 -5.38 4.99
CA PHE A 67 9.29 -6.31 5.44
C PHE A 67 8.91 -6.10 6.92
N VAL A 68 9.91 -5.91 7.78
CA VAL A 68 9.73 -5.56 9.20
C VAL A 68 8.95 -4.25 9.32
N TYR A 69 9.29 -3.24 8.50
CA TYR A 69 8.53 -1.99 8.44
C TYR A 69 7.05 -2.21 8.04
N LEU A 70 6.77 -3.08 7.07
CA LEU A 70 5.40 -3.40 6.66
C LEU A 70 4.62 -4.11 7.77
N ILE A 71 5.22 -5.09 8.45
CA ILE A 71 4.59 -5.77 9.59
C ILE A 71 4.32 -4.78 10.72
N HIS A 72 5.30 -3.95 11.08
CA HIS A 72 5.15 -2.94 12.13
C HIS A 72 3.94 -2.05 11.85
N HIS A 73 3.91 -1.46 10.66
CA HIS A 73 2.81 -0.59 10.22
C HIS A 73 1.47 -1.35 10.18
N GLY A 74 1.44 -2.55 9.61
CA GLY A 74 0.24 -3.39 9.53
C GLY A 74 -0.32 -3.77 10.91
N MET A 75 0.54 -4.01 11.89
CA MET A 75 0.15 -4.36 13.26
C MET A 75 -0.47 -3.18 14.00
N VAL A 76 0.11 -1.99 13.89
CA VAL A 76 -0.45 -0.76 14.46
C VAL A 76 -1.85 -0.49 13.89
N HIS A 77 -1.99 -0.51 12.56
CA HIS A 77 -3.29 -0.31 11.91
C HIS A 77 -4.31 -1.39 12.28
N TYR A 78 -3.88 -2.65 12.41
CA TYR A 78 -4.76 -3.72 12.88
C TYR A 78 -5.30 -3.44 14.28
N GLN A 79 -4.45 -2.95 15.18
CA GLN A 79 -4.85 -2.68 16.55
C GLN A 79 -5.80 -1.48 16.63
N LEU A 80 -5.56 -0.41 15.88
CA LEU A 80 -6.47 0.74 15.78
C LEU A 80 -7.84 0.32 15.22
N ASN A 81 -7.87 -0.41 14.11
CA ASN A 81 -9.12 -0.92 13.52
C ASN A 81 -9.89 -1.85 14.46
N ARG A 82 -9.18 -2.63 15.28
CA ARG A 82 -9.81 -3.48 16.30
C ARG A 82 -10.51 -2.63 17.38
N LEU A 83 -9.88 -1.56 17.83
CA LEU A 83 -10.45 -0.64 18.83
C LEU A 83 -11.69 0.06 18.28
N GLU A 84 -11.64 0.54 17.04
CA GLU A 84 -12.79 1.15 16.36
C GLU A 84 -13.93 0.13 16.20
N PHE A 85 -13.63 -1.11 15.80
CA PHE A 85 -14.64 -2.17 15.68
C PHE A 85 -15.26 -2.54 17.03
N GLN A 86 -14.47 -2.57 18.10
CA GLN A 86 -14.99 -2.80 19.45
C GLN A 86 -15.94 -1.69 19.88
N LEU A 87 -15.52 -0.42 19.70
CA LEU A 87 -16.34 0.75 20.00
C LEU A 87 -17.67 0.72 19.22
N LEU A 88 -17.66 0.30 17.95
CA LEU A 88 -18.87 0.18 17.15
C LEU A 88 -19.84 -0.91 17.69
N ASN A 89 -19.33 -2.05 18.15
CA ASN A 89 -20.17 -3.08 18.79
C ASN A 89 -20.69 -2.62 20.16
N GLU A 90 -19.91 -1.84 20.90
CA GLU A 90 -20.33 -1.26 22.19
C GLU A 90 -21.46 -0.23 21.97
N LEU A 91 -21.36 0.61 20.94
CA LEU A 91 -22.41 1.55 20.53
C LEU A 91 -23.71 0.82 20.16
N GLU A 92 -23.64 -0.26 19.37
CA GLU A 92 -24.82 -1.05 18.97
C GLU A 92 -25.61 -1.57 20.17
N LYS A 93 -24.90 -2.08 21.18
CA LYS A 93 -25.50 -2.56 22.43
C LYS A 93 -26.11 -1.39 23.21
N TYR A 94 -25.32 -0.33 23.40
CA TYR A 94 -25.74 0.88 24.09
C TYR A 94 -27.06 1.46 23.54
N LEU A 95 -27.21 1.55 22.21
CA LEU A 95 -28.47 2.03 21.61
C LEU A 95 -29.68 1.13 21.94
N GLY A 96 -29.46 -0.18 22.12
CA GLY A 96 -30.50 -1.10 22.56
C GLY A 96 -30.94 -0.84 24.01
N ASP A 97 -30.00 -0.47 24.87
CA ASP A 97 -30.26 -0.16 26.27
C ASP A 97 -30.90 1.23 26.44
N LEU A 98 -30.37 2.24 25.75
CA LEU A 98 -30.94 3.59 25.73
C LEU A 98 -32.42 3.55 25.34
N ARG A 99 -32.76 2.72 24.35
CA ARG A 99 -34.16 2.48 23.97
C ARG A 99 -35.01 2.00 25.15
N HIS A 100 -34.51 1.09 25.97
CA HIS A 100 -35.23 0.60 27.14
C HIS A 100 -35.47 1.71 28.17
N TYR A 101 -34.44 2.51 28.46
CA TYR A 101 -34.58 3.64 29.40
C TYR A 101 -35.50 4.74 28.87
N PHE A 102 -35.44 5.03 27.57
CA PHE A 102 -36.33 6.01 26.94
C PHE A 102 -37.79 5.54 26.95
N TYR A 103 -38.07 4.24 26.80
CA TYR A 103 -39.43 3.70 26.96
C TYR A 103 -40.01 3.99 28.36
N SER A 104 -39.17 4.05 29.39
CA SER A 104 -39.60 4.34 30.77
C SER A 104 -39.65 5.83 31.11
N SER A 105 -38.67 6.63 30.69
CA SER A 105 -38.59 8.05 31.05
C SER A 105 -39.33 8.96 30.07
N GLY A 106 -39.38 8.60 28.78
CA GLY A 106 -39.84 9.48 27.69
C GLY A 106 -38.94 10.69 27.43
N MET A 107 -37.85 10.83 28.19
CA MET A 107 -36.91 11.96 28.11
C MET A 107 -35.53 11.45 27.73
N VAL A 108 -34.94 12.08 26.71
CA VAL A 108 -33.67 11.66 26.10
C VAL A 108 -32.53 11.81 27.09
N GLU A 109 -32.52 12.92 27.82
CA GLU A 109 -31.50 13.30 28.80
C GLU A 109 -31.40 12.27 29.92
N GLU A 110 -32.53 11.96 30.56
CA GLU A 110 -32.60 10.95 31.62
C GLU A 110 -32.25 9.57 31.08
N ALA A 111 -32.75 9.21 29.89
CA ALA A 111 -32.44 7.92 29.29
C ALA A 111 -30.93 7.76 29.02
N ILE A 112 -30.26 8.82 28.55
CA ILE A 112 -28.81 8.81 28.35
C ILE A 112 -28.12 8.67 29.71
N TYR A 113 -28.50 9.47 30.70
CA TYR A 113 -27.88 9.46 32.03
C TYR A 113 -27.98 8.08 32.69
N ASP A 114 -29.19 7.50 32.75
CA ASP A 114 -29.44 6.21 33.38
C ASP A 114 -28.76 5.04 32.62
N SER A 115 -28.64 5.16 31.30
CA SER A 115 -27.99 4.15 30.46
C SER A 115 -26.45 4.09 30.59
N LEU A 116 -25.83 5.07 31.27
CA LEU A 116 -24.39 5.11 31.52
C LEU A 116 -23.94 4.11 32.60
N GLU A 117 -24.85 3.70 33.51
CA GLU A 117 -24.53 2.78 34.59
C GLU A 117 -24.20 1.37 34.03
N MET A 118 -23.17 0.73 34.61
CA MET A 118 -22.72 -0.63 34.25
C MET A 118 -22.16 -0.84 32.82
N ARG A 119 -21.62 0.19 32.16
CA ARG A 119 -20.99 0.07 30.83
C ARG A 119 -19.47 -0.03 30.87
N SER A 120 -18.88 -0.51 29.77
CA SER A 120 -17.43 -0.49 29.60
C SER A 120 -16.92 0.95 29.55
N LYS A 121 -15.83 1.25 30.28
CA LYS A 121 -15.21 2.60 30.36
C LYS A 121 -15.13 3.33 29.01
N ARG A 122 -14.85 2.62 27.91
CA ARG A 122 -14.68 3.19 26.57
C ARG A 122 -15.94 3.88 26.04
N ILE A 123 -17.08 3.18 25.96
CA ILE A 123 -18.33 3.77 25.45
C ILE A 123 -18.84 4.87 26.38
N THR A 124 -18.71 4.67 27.70
CA THR A 124 -19.13 5.66 28.71
C THR A 124 -18.52 7.03 28.45
N LEU A 125 -17.23 7.11 28.10
CA LEU A 125 -16.56 8.39 27.84
C LEU A 125 -17.10 9.13 26.60
N HIS A 126 -17.48 8.38 25.56
CA HIS A 126 -18.04 8.96 24.36
C HIS A 126 -19.46 9.45 24.59
N ILE A 127 -20.27 8.62 25.26
CA ILE A 127 -21.66 8.96 25.57
C ILE A 127 -21.72 10.08 26.60
N SER A 128 -20.84 10.11 27.61
CA SER A 128 -20.77 11.22 28.57
C SER A 128 -20.38 12.52 27.87
N LYS A 129 -19.44 12.49 26.93
CA LYS A 129 -19.09 13.68 26.15
C LYS A 129 -20.26 14.17 25.29
N ILE A 130 -21.02 13.26 24.68
CA ILE A 130 -22.26 13.59 23.97
C ILE A 130 -23.29 14.19 24.92
N TYR A 131 -23.50 13.58 26.09
CA TYR A 131 -24.40 14.11 27.12
C TYR A 131 -24.01 15.54 27.53
N ASP A 132 -22.73 15.79 27.82
CA ASP A 132 -22.24 17.13 28.17
C ASP A 132 -22.49 18.17 27.06
N ILE A 133 -22.30 17.78 25.80
CA ILE A 133 -22.59 18.64 24.63
C ILE A 133 -24.08 18.97 24.57
N LEU A 134 -24.95 17.97 24.76
CA LEU A 134 -26.41 18.14 24.75
C LEU A 134 -26.89 19.02 25.90
N MET A 135 -26.26 18.94 27.09
CA MET A 135 -26.65 19.76 28.25
C MET A 135 -26.22 21.23 28.14
N LYS A 136 -25.12 21.51 27.43
CA LYS A 136 -24.56 22.88 27.32
C LYS A 136 -25.21 23.71 26.22
N ASP A 137 -25.82 23.06 25.23
CA ASP A 137 -26.48 23.68 24.07
C ASP A 137 -25.62 24.76 23.37
N ASP A 138 -24.30 24.51 23.27
CA ASP A 138 -23.34 25.40 22.59
C ASP A 138 -23.06 24.87 21.17
N PRO A 139 -23.44 25.60 20.10
CA PRO A 139 -23.17 25.22 18.71
C PRO A 139 -21.68 24.98 18.44
N TYR A 140 -20.80 25.69 19.14
CA TYR A 140 -19.35 25.56 18.97
C TYR A 140 -18.84 24.21 19.48
N GLU A 141 -19.38 23.67 20.59
CA GLU A 141 -19.00 22.34 21.07
C GLU A 141 -19.44 21.22 20.11
N VAL A 142 -20.58 21.41 19.43
CA VAL A 142 -21.06 20.49 18.38
C VAL A 142 -20.11 20.50 17.18
N GLU A 143 -19.65 21.67 16.73
CA GLU A 143 -18.67 21.77 15.63
C GLU A 143 -17.33 21.13 16.00
N GLN A 144 -16.83 21.34 17.22
CA GLN A 144 -15.62 20.67 17.69
C GLN A 144 -15.75 19.14 17.74
N TYR A 145 -16.92 18.63 18.16
CA TYR A 145 -17.15 17.19 18.21
C TYR A 145 -17.16 16.56 16.81
N LYS A 146 -17.62 17.26 15.77
CA LYS A 146 -17.57 16.78 14.38
C LYS A 146 -16.16 16.43 13.94
N GLU A 147 -15.18 17.23 14.32
CA GLU A 147 -13.77 16.99 13.97
C GLU A 147 -13.15 15.79 14.73
N ILE A 148 -13.70 15.47 15.90
CA ILE A 148 -13.12 14.50 16.86
C ILE A 148 -13.95 13.21 16.93
N ALA A 149 -15.11 13.14 16.28
CA ALA A 149 -16.00 11.99 16.38
C ALA A 149 -15.36 10.70 15.83
N PRO A 150 -15.46 9.57 16.55
CA PRO A 150 -14.77 8.34 16.16
C PRO A 150 -15.33 7.73 14.87
N ASN A 151 -16.63 7.87 14.63
CA ASN A 151 -17.26 7.50 13.36
C ASN A 151 -18.60 8.23 13.15
N LYS A 152 -19.13 8.14 11.92
CA LYS A 152 -20.38 8.79 11.52
C LYS A 152 -21.60 8.38 12.35
N PHE A 153 -21.59 7.19 12.96
CA PHE A 153 -22.71 6.72 13.78
C PHE A 153 -22.82 7.48 15.11
N PHE A 154 -21.69 7.93 15.68
CA PHE A 154 -21.72 8.81 16.86
C PHE A 154 -22.26 10.20 16.52
N LEU A 155 -21.90 10.74 15.34
CA LEU A 155 -22.48 12.00 14.86
C LEU A 155 -23.98 11.86 14.58
N THR A 156 -24.37 10.78 13.90
CA THR A 156 -25.79 10.49 13.66
C THR A 156 -26.53 10.37 14.99
N PHE A 157 -25.97 9.65 15.97
CA PHE A 157 -26.56 9.53 17.31
C PHE A 157 -26.72 10.89 18.01
N LEU A 158 -25.68 11.74 18.01
CA LEU A 158 -25.76 13.09 18.55
C LEU A 158 -26.89 13.88 17.86
N ALA A 159 -27.00 13.77 16.53
CA ALA A 159 -28.09 14.39 15.77
C ALA A 159 -29.47 13.89 16.24
N LEU A 160 -29.65 12.57 16.39
CA LEU A 160 -30.91 11.97 16.86
C LEU A 160 -31.35 12.60 18.18
N CYS A 161 -30.41 12.69 19.13
CA CYS A 161 -30.68 13.21 20.46
C CYS A 161 -31.00 14.71 20.41
N GLN A 162 -30.17 15.51 19.72
CA GLN A 162 -30.35 16.95 19.67
C GLN A 162 -31.65 17.36 18.97
N ILE A 163 -32.02 16.69 17.86
CA ILE A 163 -33.32 16.89 17.21
C ILE A 163 -34.47 16.62 18.18
N THR A 164 -34.41 15.51 18.91
CA THR A 164 -35.49 15.10 19.82
C THR A 164 -35.59 16.00 21.04
N ILE A 165 -34.46 16.51 21.56
CA ILE A 165 -34.43 17.48 22.66
C ILE A 165 -34.99 18.83 22.19
N GLN A 166 -34.59 19.30 21.01
CA GLN A 166 -34.98 20.62 20.50
C GLN A 166 -36.45 20.69 20.08
N TYR A 167 -36.96 19.66 19.39
CA TYR A 167 -38.30 19.67 18.81
C TYR A 167 -39.31 18.79 19.57
N GLY A 168 -38.85 18.00 20.53
CA GLY A 168 -39.63 16.99 21.21
C GLY A 168 -39.79 15.70 20.38
N ASP A 169 -40.17 14.62 21.05
CA ASP A 169 -40.54 13.37 20.39
C ASP A 169 -41.97 13.44 19.85
N THR A 170 -42.18 12.84 18.67
CA THR A 170 -43.51 12.77 18.03
C THR A 170 -43.91 11.32 17.83
N ILE A 171 -45.22 11.07 17.72
CA ILE A 171 -45.74 9.73 17.46
C ILE A 171 -45.89 9.54 15.95
N TYR A 172 -45.23 8.52 15.42
CA TYR A 172 -45.29 8.09 14.04
C TYR A 172 -45.66 6.60 13.98
N GLN A 173 -46.74 6.24 13.26
CA GLN A 173 -47.23 4.85 13.16
C GLN A 173 -47.39 4.16 14.54
N ASP A 174 -48.04 4.84 15.49
CA ASP A 174 -48.26 4.38 16.87
C ASP A 174 -46.97 4.12 17.69
N GLN A 175 -45.81 4.59 17.22
CA GLN A 175 -44.53 4.49 17.91
C GLN A 175 -43.85 5.85 18.06
N SER A 176 -42.98 5.97 19.06
CA SER A 176 -42.07 7.11 19.19
C SER A 176 -41.18 7.23 17.94
N LEU A 177 -41.12 8.43 17.37
CA LEU A 177 -40.26 8.74 16.24
C LEU A 177 -38.79 8.57 16.64
N PHE A 178 -38.40 9.04 17.83
CA PHE A 178 -37.06 8.84 18.36
C PHE A 178 -36.68 7.36 18.45
N LEU A 179 -37.56 6.52 19.00
CA LEU A 179 -37.31 5.08 19.10
C LEU A 179 -37.20 4.39 17.74
N THR A 180 -38.02 4.83 16.78
CA THR A 180 -37.96 4.36 15.40
C THR A 180 -36.60 4.70 14.79
N ASN A 181 -36.12 5.93 15.00
CA ASN A 181 -34.83 6.41 14.50
C ASN A 181 -33.62 5.76 15.19
N LEU A 182 -33.69 5.50 16.50
CA LEU A 182 -32.69 4.71 17.21
C LEU A 182 -32.56 3.30 16.62
N ASN A 183 -33.69 2.65 16.29
CA ASN A 183 -33.69 1.33 15.67
C ASN A 183 -33.07 1.36 14.27
N TYR A 184 -33.30 2.44 13.53
CA TYR A 184 -32.68 2.65 12.24
C TYR A 184 -31.17 2.79 12.32
N LEU A 185 -30.66 3.65 13.21
CA LEU A 185 -29.23 3.78 13.45
C LEU A 185 -28.61 2.45 13.88
N LYS A 186 -29.29 1.71 14.78
CA LYS A 186 -28.86 0.38 15.22
C LYS A 186 -28.78 -0.61 14.04
N ASN A 187 -29.75 -0.61 13.14
CA ASN A 187 -29.73 -1.46 11.95
C ASN A 187 -28.57 -1.13 11.00
N GLU A 188 -28.27 0.15 10.78
CA GLU A 188 -27.11 0.56 9.98
C GLU A 188 -25.79 0.13 10.59
N ILE A 189 -25.63 0.32 11.91
CA ILE A 189 -24.46 -0.15 12.65
C ILE A 189 -24.32 -1.67 12.51
N ASN A 190 -25.42 -2.42 12.61
CA ASN A 190 -25.42 -3.87 12.44
C ASN A 190 -24.99 -4.30 11.03
N ILE A 191 -25.48 -3.62 9.99
CA ILE A 191 -25.03 -3.86 8.60
C ILE A 191 -23.53 -3.61 8.47
N GLU A 192 -23.01 -2.53 9.04
CA GLU A 192 -21.57 -2.20 9.01
C GLU A 192 -20.73 -3.23 9.79
N ILE A 193 -21.20 -3.68 10.96
CA ILE A 193 -20.55 -4.73 11.76
C ILE A 193 -20.47 -6.02 10.96
N LEU A 194 -21.57 -6.45 10.33
CA LEU A 194 -21.62 -7.66 9.50
C LEU A 194 -20.68 -7.54 8.29
N LYS A 195 -20.67 -6.38 7.62
CA LYS A 195 -19.75 -6.06 6.51
C LYS A 195 -18.29 -6.24 6.94
N ARG A 196 -17.90 -5.63 8.07
CA ARG A 196 -16.53 -5.71 8.61
C ARG A 196 -16.15 -7.13 9.06
N LYS A 197 -17.08 -7.88 9.66
CA LYS A 197 -16.88 -9.30 10.03
C LYS A 197 -16.61 -10.16 8.79
N LYS A 198 -17.42 -10.00 7.74
CA LYS A 198 -17.28 -10.74 6.48
C LYS A 198 -15.97 -10.41 5.76
N ILE A 199 -15.59 -9.13 5.67
CA ILE A 199 -14.27 -8.70 5.15
C ILE A 199 -13.14 -9.34 5.96
N LYS A 200 -13.19 -9.28 7.29
CA LYS A 200 -12.16 -9.90 8.15
C LYS A 200 -12.02 -11.40 7.87
N HIS A 201 -13.13 -12.11 7.75
CA HIS A 201 -13.15 -13.56 7.49
C HIS A 201 -12.54 -13.88 6.11
N VAL A 202 -12.99 -13.20 5.06
CA VAL A 202 -12.54 -13.41 3.67
C VAL A 202 -11.05 -13.12 3.50
N PHE A 203 -10.53 -12.07 4.15
CA PHE A 203 -9.17 -11.59 3.95
C PHE A 203 -8.14 -12.09 4.98
N SER A 204 -8.54 -12.85 6.01
CA SER A 204 -7.62 -13.27 7.08
C SER A 204 -6.48 -14.15 6.56
N GLY A 205 -6.78 -15.13 5.70
CA GLY A 205 -5.80 -16.05 5.11
C GLY A 205 -5.00 -15.46 3.94
N LEU A 206 -5.61 -14.54 3.17
CA LEU A 206 -5.00 -13.99 1.96
C LEU A 206 -3.70 -13.22 2.24
N ILE A 207 -3.67 -12.46 3.36
CA ILE A 207 -2.48 -11.72 3.78
C ILE A 207 -1.33 -12.70 4.05
N PHE A 208 -1.60 -13.80 4.77
CA PHE A 208 -0.58 -14.80 5.09
C PHE A 208 -0.02 -15.47 3.83
N ILE A 209 -0.89 -15.92 2.92
CA ILE A 209 -0.49 -16.59 1.67
C ILE A 209 0.35 -15.66 0.79
N SER A 210 0.04 -14.37 0.74
CA SER A 210 0.78 -13.40 -0.09
C SER A 210 2.22 -13.15 0.38
N ILE A 211 2.46 -13.32 1.68
CA ILE A 211 3.74 -13.03 2.32
C ILE A 211 4.64 -14.27 2.35
N LEU A 212 4.05 -15.47 2.56
CA LEU A 212 4.77 -16.73 2.74
C LEU A 212 5.93 -16.97 1.74
N PRO A 213 5.79 -16.69 0.43
CA PRO A 213 6.82 -17.04 -0.56
C PRO A 213 8.19 -16.39 -0.31
N ILE A 214 8.23 -15.21 0.31
CA ILE A 214 9.48 -14.51 0.59
C ILE A 214 10.36 -15.27 1.58
N PHE A 215 9.74 -15.93 2.56
CA PHE A 215 10.43 -16.71 3.58
C PHE A 215 10.94 -18.04 3.05
N THR A 216 10.32 -18.53 1.97
CA THR A 216 10.71 -19.79 1.35
C THR A 216 11.90 -19.67 0.41
N LEU A 217 12.33 -18.46 0.02
CA LEU A 217 13.42 -18.28 -0.95
C LEU A 217 14.72 -18.97 -0.53
N ASN A 218 15.22 -18.69 0.68
CA ASN A 218 16.44 -19.34 1.19
C ASN A 218 16.27 -20.85 1.37
N MET A 219 15.07 -21.31 1.74
CA MET A 219 14.79 -22.74 1.90
C MET A 219 14.84 -23.46 0.56
N ILE A 220 14.22 -22.88 -0.48
CA ILE A 220 14.24 -23.38 -1.85
C ILE A 220 15.66 -23.38 -2.40
N GLU A 221 16.41 -22.30 -2.19
CA GLU A 221 17.80 -22.19 -2.62
C GLU A 221 18.67 -23.28 -1.99
N ASN A 222 18.64 -23.41 -0.66
CA ASN A 222 19.42 -24.43 0.05
C ASN A 222 19.02 -25.85 -0.37
N TRP A 223 17.73 -26.13 -0.49
CA TRP A 223 17.25 -27.42 -0.99
C TRP A 223 17.74 -27.68 -2.41
N SER A 224 17.63 -26.69 -3.30
CA SER A 224 18.06 -26.82 -4.70
C SER A 224 19.55 -27.09 -4.82
N VAL A 225 20.38 -26.33 -4.09
CA VAL A 225 21.84 -26.49 -4.08
C VAL A 225 22.26 -27.82 -3.44
N SER A 226 21.50 -28.33 -2.45
CA SER A 226 21.78 -29.64 -1.85
C SER A 226 21.47 -30.81 -2.79
N ASN A 227 20.51 -30.66 -3.70
CA ASN A 227 20.18 -31.68 -4.71
C ASN A 227 21.07 -31.56 -5.96
N LEU A 228 21.34 -30.34 -6.42
CA LEU A 228 22.15 -30.03 -7.60
C LEU A 228 23.07 -28.84 -7.30
N GLU A 229 24.35 -29.10 -7.09
CA GLU A 229 25.33 -28.07 -6.70
C GLU A 229 25.52 -26.99 -7.80
N GLU A 230 25.19 -27.33 -9.04
CA GLU A 230 25.16 -26.47 -10.23
C GLU A 230 24.17 -25.32 -10.11
N MET A 231 23.12 -25.50 -9.31
CA MET A 231 22.14 -24.45 -9.04
C MET A 231 22.75 -23.24 -8.35
N LYS A 232 23.87 -23.41 -7.64
CA LYS A 232 24.57 -22.32 -6.96
C LYS A 232 24.98 -21.20 -7.93
N LYS A 233 25.33 -21.53 -9.17
CA LYS A 233 25.66 -20.55 -10.22
C LYS A 233 24.50 -19.61 -10.52
N TYR A 234 23.26 -20.09 -10.45
CA TYR A 234 22.06 -19.31 -10.77
C TYR A 234 21.63 -18.43 -9.59
N TYR A 235 21.66 -18.98 -8.37
CA TYR A 235 21.24 -18.26 -7.17
C TYR A 235 22.26 -17.19 -6.73
N ASP A 236 23.57 -17.52 -6.74
CA ASP A 236 24.65 -16.55 -6.42
C ASP A 236 24.92 -15.57 -7.57
N GLY A 237 24.40 -15.85 -8.77
CA GLY A 237 24.57 -15.05 -9.98
C GLY A 237 23.61 -13.86 -10.08
N GLY A 238 23.68 -13.12 -11.21
CA GLY A 238 22.79 -11.99 -11.48
C GLY A 238 21.30 -12.40 -11.56
N TYR A 239 21.01 -13.61 -12.02
CA TYR A 239 19.66 -14.15 -12.13
C TYR A 239 18.97 -14.25 -10.77
N GLY A 240 19.56 -14.95 -9.80
CA GLY A 240 19.00 -15.14 -8.47
C GLY A 240 18.70 -13.81 -7.77
N ILE A 241 19.58 -12.82 -7.92
CA ILE A 241 19.37 -11.47 -7.38
C ILE A 241 18.18 -10.78 -8.04
N ILE A 242 18.11 -10.76 -9.37
CA ILE A 242 17.02 -10.10 -10.10
C ILE A 242 15.68 -10.74 -9.79
N VAL A 243 15.61 -12.08 -9.80
CA VAL A 243 14.37 -12.82 -9.52
C VAL A 243 13.94 -12.67 -8.08
N SER A 244 14.87 -12.72 -7.12
CA SER A 244 14.55 -12.45 -5.71
C SER A 244 13.98 -11.04 -5.54
N VAL A 245 14.55 -10.04 -6.25
CA VAL A 245 14.06 -8.65 -6.20
C VAL A 245 12.65 -8.58 -6.77
N ALA A 246 12.42 -9.23 -7.92
CA ALA A 246 11.11 -9.26 -8.54
C ALA A 246 10.06 -9.90 -7.62
N ILE A 247 10.37 -11.04 -7.00
CA ILE A 247 9.49 -11.71 -6.04
C ILE A 247 9.22 -10.83 -4.82
N PHE A 248 10.25 -10.12 -4.32
CA PHE A 248 10.06 -9.13 -3.26
C PHE A 248 9.07 -8.03 -3.64
N PHE A 249 9.18 -7.44 -4.83
CA PHE A 249 8.22 -6.42 -5.27
C PHE A 249 6.83 -6.98 -5.51
N ILE A 250 6.73 -8.19 -6.07
CA ILE A 250 5.47 -8.88 -6.29
C ILE A 250 4.78 -9.16 -4.95
N THR A 251 5.49 -9.70 -3.96
CA THR A 251 4.95 -9.94 -2.60
C THR A 251 4.52 -8.62 -1.94
N LEU A 252 5.34 -7.57 -2.00
CA LEU A 252 5.03 -6.27 -1.42
C LEU A 252 3.82 -5.61 -2.09
N PHE A 253 3.73 -5.68 -3.42
CA PHE A 253 2.59 -5.18 -4.17
C PHE A 253 1.32 -5.95 -3.84
N SER A 254 1.38 -7.29 -3.84
CA SER A 254 0.26 -8.15 -3.45
C SER A 254 -0.20 -7.85 -2.03
N TYR A 255 0.71 -7.74 -1.07
CA TYR A 255 0.40 -7.37 0.31
C TYR A 255 -0.33 -6.02 0.40
N LYS A 256 0.23 -4.97 -0.21
CA LYS A 256 -0.38 -3.63 -0.18
C LYS A 256 -1.75 -3.61 -0.84
N LEU A 257 -1.91 -4.31 -1.95
CA LEU A 257 -3.18 -4.40 -2.67
C LEU A 257 -4.23 -5.14 -1.83
N ILE A 258 -3.87 -6.26 -1.21
CA ILE A 258 -4.76 -7.01 -0.30
C ILE A 258 -5.14 -6.14 0.91
N GLN A 259 -4.19 -5.42 1.50
CA GLN A 259 -4.48 -4.50 2.60
C GLN A 259 -5.44 -3.39 2.18
N ARG A 260 -5.29 -2.86 0.96
CA ARG A 260 -6.17 -1.86 0.37
C ARG A 260 -7.57 -2.40 0.06
N LEU A 261 -7.68 -3.65 -0.39
CA LEU A 261 -8.98 -4.30 -0.60
C LEU A 261 -9.71 -4.58 0.72
N LYS A 262 -8.94 -4.88 1.78
CA LYS A 262 -9.45 -5.13 3.12
C LYS A 262 -9.85 -3.85 3.85
N SER A 263 -9.17 -2.72 3.61
CA SER A 263 -9.46 -1.48 4.32
C SER A 263 -10.70 -0.78 3.76
N ASN A 264 -11.57 -0.33 4.65
CA ASN A 264 -12.60 0.67 4.36
C ASN A 264 -12.05 2.04 4.76
N GLU A 265 -10.85 2.37 4.28
CA GLU A 265 -10.18 3.61 4.69
C GLU A 265 -11.08 4.80 4.40
N LYS A 266 -11.49 5.48 5.47
CA LYS A 266 -11.95 6.86 5.39
C LYS A 266 -10.80 7.69 4.86
N GLY A 267 -11.09 8.63 3.97
CA GLY A 267 -10.10 9.53 3.39
C GLY A 267 -9.46 10.37 4.47
N PHE A 268 -8.37 9.89 5.09
CA PHE A 268 -7.58 10.72 5.98
C PHE A 268 -6.91 11.81 5.15
N ARG A 269 -7.13 13.08 5.54
CA ARG A 269 -6.35 14.22 5.05
C ARG A 269 -4.87 13.91 5.29
N SER A 270 -4.15 13.65 4.20
CA SER A 270 -2.73 13.35 4.24
C SER A 270 -1.98 14.64 4.54
N ASN A 271 -1.14 14.63 5.56
CA ASN A 271 -0.39 15.82 5.95
C ASN A 271 0.97 15.86 5.20
N TYR A 272 1.16 16.84 4.31
CA TYR A 272 2.28 16.91 3.35
C TYR A 272 3.49 17.73 3.82
N GLU A 273 3.65 17.98 5.12
CA GLU A 273 4.74 18.79 5.71
C GLU A 273 6.16 18.45 5.20
N VAL A 274 6.45 17.19 4.88
CA VAL A 274 7.78 16.81 4.35
C VAL A 274 8.00 17.45 2.98
N LEU A 275 6.98 17.40 2.12
CA LEU A 275 7.03 18.01 0.80
C LEU A 275 7.05 19.54 0.92
N GLU A 276 6.34 20.09 1.90
CA GLU A 276 6.37 21.51 2.20
C GLU A 276 7.76 21.99 2.66
N LYS A 277 8.42 21.25 3.56
CA LYS A 277 9.81 21.51 3.96
C LYS A 277 10.81 21.37 2.83
N LEU A 278 10.54 20.52 1.84
CA LEU A 278 11.37 20.41 0.64
C LEU A 278 11.11 21.57 -0.33
N LEU A 279 9.87 22.05 -0.44
CA LEU A 279 9.51 23.22 -1.24
C LEU A 279 10.00 24.53 -0.65
N SER A 280 10.23 24.63 0.67
CA SER A 280 10.79 25.85 1.27
C SER A 280 12.20 26.18 0.76
N PHE A 281 12.92 25.22 0.16
CA PHE A 281 14.16 25.49 -0.53
C PHE A 281 13.91 26.23 -1.86
N HIS A 282 14.30 27.50 -1.93
CA HIS A 282 14.04 28.41 -3.05
C HIS A 282 14.38 27.84 -4.44
N LYS A 283 15.47 27.08 -4.57
CA LYS A 283 15.85 26.47 -5.86
C LYS A 283 14.81 25.45 -6.33
N ILE A 284 14.32 24.60 -5.42
CA ILE A 284 13.36 23.54 -5.73
C ILE A 284 12.02 24.16 -6.13
N ASP A 285 11.53 25.14 -5.36
CA ASP A 285 10.29 25.84 -5.68
C ASP A 285 10.34 26.55 -7.04
N LYS A 286 11.46 27.25 -7.33
CA LYS A 286 11.66 27.94 -8.61
C LYS A 286 11.61 26.97 -9.79
N TYR A 287 12.32 25.84 -9.72
CA TYR A 287 12.32 24.85 -10.80
C TYR A 287 10.93 24.25 -11.05
N ILE A 288 10.22 23.87 -9.98
CA ILE A 288 8.88 23.30 -10.09
C ILE A 288 7.89 24.32 -10.63
N SER A 289 7.96 25.57 -10.18
CA SER A 289 7.08 26.64 -10.63
C SER A 289 7.28 26.96 -12.12
N ILE A 290 8.52 27.02 -12.60
CA ILE A 290 8.83 27.19 -14.04
C ILE A 290 8.27 26.02 -14.85
N TRP A 291 8.43 24.79 -14.36
CA TRP A 291 7.94 23.60 -15.05
C TRP A 291 6.40 23.58 -15.13
N ILE A 292 5.71 23.98 -14.06
CA ILE A 292 4.24 24.12 -14.01
C ILE A 292 3.79 25.20 -15.00
N ALA A 293 4.44 26.36 -15.01
CA ALA A 293 4.11 27.46 -15.93
C ALA A 293 4.24 27.04 -17.40
N LYS A 294 5.30 26.29 -17.74
CA LYS A 294 5.52 25.76 -19.09
C LYS A 294 4.44 24.74 -19.52
N ASN A 295 3.87 24.00 -18.57
CA ASN A 295 2.89 22.94 -18.82
C ASN A 295 1.48 23.27 -18.27
N TYR A 296 1.08 24.54 -18.31
CA TYR A 296 -0.12 25.07 -17.65
C TYR A 296 -1.39 24.24 -17.92
N ARG A 297 -1.70 23.89 -19.17
CA ARG A 297 -2.94 23.14 -19.49
C ARG A 297 -3.01 21.77 -18.82
N ARG A 298 -1.89 21.05 -18.73
CA ARG A 298 -1.84 19.73 -18.04
C ARG A 298 -1.86 19.92 -16.53
N ALA A 299 -1.15 20.93 -16.04
CA ALA A 299 -1.13 21.29 -14.63
C ALA A 299 -2.53 21.68 -14.13
N SER A 300 -3.27 22.52 -14.86
CA SER A 300 -4.64 22.94 -14.53
C SER A 300 -5.62 21.76 -14.46
N LYS A 301 -5.51 20.76 -15.35
CA LYS A 301 -6.34 19.54 -15.24
C LYS A 301 -6.07 18.77 -13.95
N VAL A 302 -4.81 18.67 -13.54
CA VAL A 302 -4.43 18.00 -12.29
C VAL A 302 -4.84 18.84 -11.09
N ASP A 303 -4.72 20.16 -11.15
CA ASP A 303 -5.18 21.10 -10.13
C ASP A 303 -6.68 20.96 -9.88
N ASN A 304 -7.47 20.93 -10.96
CA ASN A 304 -8.92 20.72 -10.87
C ASN A 304 -9.28 19.35 -10.29
N LEU A 305 -8.51 18.30 -10.61
CA LEU A 305 -8.70 16.98 -10.00
C LEU A 305 -8.39 17.01 -8.50
N ILE A 306 -7.29 17.64 -8.09
CA ILE A 306 -6.89 17.79 -6.69
C ILE A 306 -7.95 18.57 -5.91
N LYS A 307 -8.40 19.72 -6.44
CA LYS A 307 -9.44 20.56 -5.83
C LYS A 307 -10.75 19.81 -5.64
N ARG A 308 -11.19 19.06 -6.65
CA ARG A 308 -12.37 18.20 -6.53
C ARG A 308 -12.22 17.18 -5.42
N ILE A 309 -11.03 16.56 -5.29
CA ILE A 309 -10.73 15.56 -4.26
C ILE A 309 -10.73 16.14 -2.83
N GLY A 310 -10.71 17.47 -2.67
CA GLY A 310 -10.74 18.12 -1.35
C GLY A 310 -9.46 17.85 -0.52
N GLU A 311 -8.42 17.33 -1.14
CA GLU A 311 -7.14 17.11 -0.49
C GLU A 311 -6.36 18.41 -0.42
N GLY A 312 -5.92 18.79 0.78
CA GLY A 312 -5.00 19.92 1.01
C GLY A 312 -3.60 19.74 0.38
N ILE A 313 -3.44 18.90 -0.64
CA ILE A 313 -2.21 18.80 -1.43
C ILE A 313 -2.16 19.97 -2.43
N THR A 314 -1.04 20.67 -2.49
CA THR A 314 -0.85 21.69 -3.54
C THR A 314 -0.30 21.07 -4.81
N ILE A 315 -0.58 21.70 -5.96
CA ILE A 315 -0.03 21.25 -7.24
C ILE A 315 1.50 21.17 -7.25
N LYS A 316 2.17 22.08 -6.54
CA LYS A 316 3.63 22.07 -6.38
C LYS A 316 4.11 20.84 -5.62
N GLN A 317 3.46 20.49 -4.52
CA GLN A 317 3.76 19.29 -3.74
C GLN A 317 3.55 18.02 -4.57
N PHE A 318 2.47 17.96 -5.36
CA PHE A 318 2.21 16.83 -6.23
C PHE A 318 3.36 16.57 -7.22
N TYR A 319 3.81 17.60 -7.94
CA TYR A 319 4.92 17.46 -8.89
C TYR A 319 6.26 17.19 -8.23
N LEU A 320 6.53 17.77 -7.05
CA LEU A 320 7.71 17.41 -6.25
C LEU A 320 7.72 15.91 -5.92
N GLY A 321 6.59 15.37 -5.46
CA GLY A 321 6.45 13.95 -5.16
C GLY A 321 6.77 13.04 -6.35
N ARG A 322 6.36 13.44 -7.57
CA ARG A 322 6.69 12.70 -8.81
C ARG A 322 8.18 12.68 -9.09
N VAL A 323 8.88 13.80 -8.90
CA VAL A 323 10.33 13.90 -9.10
C VAL A 323 11.08 13.07 -8.07
N LEU A 324 10.65 13.11 -6.80
CA LEU A 324 11.27 12.31 -5.73
C LEU A 324 11.15 10.81 -6.00
N ILE A 325 9.97 10.34 -6.42
CA ILE A 325 9.76 8.92 -6.79
C ILE A 325 10.63 8.53 -7.98
N PHE A 326 10.75 9.40 -8.99
CA PHE A 326 11.65 9.18 -10.12
C PHE A 326 13.10 8.98 -9.66
N ILE A 327 13.62 9.89 -8.84
CA ILE A 327 15.01 9.83 -8.34
C ILE A 327 15.24 8.56 -7.52
N MET A 328 14.32 8.24 -6.60
CA MET A 328 14.44 7.07 -5.73
C MET A 328 14.49 5.76 -6.55
N ILE A 329 13.60 5.61 -7.54
CA ILE A 329 13.52 4.40 -8.36
C ILE A 329 14.71 4.31 -9.31
N PHE A 330 15.17 5.44 -9.84
CA PHE A 330 16.39 5.49 -10.66
C PHE A 330 17.62 5.02 -9.88
N LEU A 331 17.84 5.55 -8.67
CA LEU A 331 18.99 5.14 -7.83
C LEU A 331 18.90 3.67 -7.43
N PHE A 332 17.70 3.22 -7.06
CA PHE A 332 17.47 1.86 -6.62
C PHE A 332 17.69 0.82 -7.74
N THR A 333 17.15 1.07 -8.94
CA THR A 333 17.37 0.19 -10.11
C THR A 333 18.85 0.12 -10.50
N ASN A 334 19.57 1.25 -10.46
CA ASN A 334 21.00 1.29 -10.70
C ASN A 334 21.80 0.45 -9.68
N ALA A 335 21.47 0.57 -8.39
CA ALA A 335 22.12 -0.22 -7.34
C ALA A 335 21.94 -1.74 -7.57
N ILE A 336 20.75 -2.18 -7.99
CA ILE A 336 20.48 -3.59 -8.32
C ILE A 336 21.33 -4.05 -9.50
N ILE A 337 21.39 -3.27 -10.58
CA ILE A 337 22.15 -3.64 -11.78
C ILE A 337 23.64 -3.76 -11.44
N ILE A 338 24.21 -2.78 -10.73
CA ILE A 338 25.62 -2.83 -10.32
C ILE A 338 25.90 -4.08 -9.48
N ARG A 339 25.02 -4.39 -8.52
CA ARG A 339 25.14 -5.58 -7.69
C ARG A 339 25.03 -6.87 -8.50
N SER A 340 24.14 -6.92 -9.50
CA SER A 340 23.96 -8.06 -10.40
C SER A 340 25.17 -8.30 -11.30
N VAL A 341 25.73 -7.23 -11.89
CA VAL A 341 26.98 -7.31 -12.68
C VAL A 341 28.14 -7.79 -11.83
N ASN A 342 28.28 -7.27 -10.61
CA ASN A 342 29.33 -7.70 -9.68
C ASN A 342 29.15 -9.16 -9.21
N ALA A 343 27.90 -9.60 -9.03
CA ALA A 343 27.59 -11.01 -8.71
C ALA A 343 28.04 -11.94 -9.83
N THR A 344 27.70 -11.58 -11.07
CA THR A 344 28.03 -12.36 -12.28
C THR A 344 29.55 -12.46 -12.46
N LYS A 345 30.27 -11.35 -12.28
CA LYS A 345 31.75 -11.35 -12.25
C LYS A 345 32.32 -12.28 -11.19
N ASN A 346 31.78 -12.23 -9.97
CA ASN A 346 32.26 -13.05 -8.87
C ASN A 346 32.01 -14.55 -9.13
N ASN A 347 30.89 -14.86 -9.80
CA ASN A 347 30.53 -16.20 -10.21
C ASN A 347 31.52 -16.76 -11.25
N ASP A 348 31.83 -16.00 -12.30
CA ASP A 348 32.79 -16.43 -13.35
C ASP A 348 34.18 -16.76 -12.79
N LEU A 349 34.59 -16.06 -11.73
CA LEU A 349 35.88 -16.27 -11.06
C LEU A 349 35.88 -17.45 -10.09
N ASN A 350 34.78 -17.67 -9.35
CA ASN A 350 34.77 -18.59 -8.22
C ASN A 350 34.04 -19.91 -8.49
N TYR A 351 33.11 -19.91 -9.44
CA TYR A 351 32.31 -21.06 -9.79
C TYR A 351 32.90 -21.75 -11.02
N VAL A 352 33.73 -22.77 -10.79
CA VAL A 352 34.45 -23.51 -11.85
C VAL A 352 33.94 -24.96 -11.97
N LYS A 353 32.92 -25.32 -11.18
CA LYS A 353 32.36 -26.68 -11.12
C LYS A 353 31.53 -27.06 -12.34
N ASP A 354 31.07 -26.07 -13.10
CA ASP A 354 30.45 -26.22 -14.43
C ASP A 354 31.45 -26.66 -15.53
N PHE A 355 32.76 -26.63 -15.24
CA PHE A 355 33.75 -27.29 -16.05
C PHE A 355 33.72 -28.81 -15.76
N GLU A 356 32.88 -29.53 -16.49
CA GLU A 356 32.87 -30.98 -16.48
C GLU A 356 33.98 -31.52 -17.39
N THR A 357 35.02 -32.10 -16.79
CA THR A 357 36.00 -32.97 -17.45
C THR A 357 35.48 -34.39 -17.70
N SER A 358 34.16 -34.58 -17.67
CA SER A 358 33.47 -35.87 -17.84
C SER A 358 33.82 -36.57 -19.16
N THR A 359 34.43 -35.86 -20.11
CA THR A 359 34.95 -36.44 -21.34
C THR A 359 36.21 -37.32 -21.18
N PHE A 360 37.07 -37.18 -20.14
CA PHE A 360 38.37 -37.89 -20.13
C PHE A 360 39.00 -38.27 -18.76
N SER A 361 38.50 -37.81 -17.61
CA SER A 361 39.01 -38.27 -16.30
C SER A 361 37.89 -38.78 -15.42
N SER A 362 37.98 -40.06 -15.04
CA SER A 362 37.05 -40.75 -14.13
C SER A 362 37.36 -40.49 -12.66
N ASN A 363 38.54 -39.94 -12.34
CA ASN A 363 38.99 -39.69 -10.97
C ASN A 363 38.53 -38.31 -10.49
N LYS A 364 37.69 -38.31 -9.45
CA LYS A 364 37.18 -37.10 -8.79
C LYS A 364 38.30 -36.17 -8.28
N SER A 365 39.47 -36.71 -7.94
CA SER A 365 40.66 -35.93 -7.54
C SER A 365 41.20 -35.03 -8.65
N ASP A 366 41.22 -35.53 -9.89
CA ASP A 366 41.85 -34.85 -11.03
C ASP A 366 40.91 -33.77 -11.59
N ILE A 367 39.60 -34.01 -11.52
CA ILE A 367 38.58 -33.01 -11.82
C ILE A 367 38.74 -31.81 -10.87
N LEU A 368 38.96 -32.07 -9.58
CA LEU A 368 39.15 -31.02 -8.58
C LEU A 368 40.46 -30.23 -8.77
N THR A 369 41.55 -30.90 -9.19
CA THR A 369 42.81 -30.20 -9.50
C THR A 369 42.65 -29.32 -10.74
N PHE A 370 42.02 -29.82 -11.82
CA PHE A 370 41.74 -29.02 -13.01
C PHE A 370 40.84 -27.81 -12.73
N GLN A 371 39.81 -27.97 -11.88
CA GLN A 371 38.95 -26.86 -11.47
C GLN A 371 39.72 -25.82 -10.63
N ALA A 372 40.62 -26.25 -9.76
CA ALA A 372 41.48 -25.35 -8.98
C ALA A 372 42.46 -24.58 -9.87
N ILE A 373 43.01 -25.23 -10.89
CA ILE A 373 43.89 -24.63 -11.90
C ILE A 373 43.14 -23.55 -12.68
N VAL A 374 41.97 -23.88 -13.23
CA VAL A 374 41.15 -22.91 -13.98
C VAL A 374 40.80 -21.72 -13.10
N LYS A 375 40.42 -21.93 -11.83
CA LYS A 375 40.16 -20.83 -10.87
C LYS A 375 41.38 -19.94 -10.65
N LYS A 376 42.55 -20.53 -10.42
CA LYS A 376 43.81 -19.83 -10.14
C LYS A 376 44.26 -18.98 -11.32
N TYR A 377 44.29 -19.55 -12.53
CA TYR A 377 44.70 -18.83 -13.73
C TYR A 377 43.68 -17.80 -14.18
N THR A 378 42.38 -18.08 -14.06
CA THR A 378 41.33 -17.09 -14.34
C THR A 378 41.48 -15.88 -13.41
N ASN A 379 41.68 -16.08 -12.09
CA ASN A 379 41.91 -14.98 -11.15
C ASN A 379 43.20 -14.18 -11.41
N LYS A 380 44.26 -14.84 -11.88
CA LYS A 380 45.54 -14.18 -12.21
C LYS A 380 45.40 -13.27 -13.43
N TYR A 381 44.72 -13.76 -14.46
CA TYR A 381 44.67 -13.11 -15.77
C TYR A 381 43.43 -12.23 -16.01
N CYS A 382 42.37 -12.33 -15.19
CA CYS A 382 41.15 -11.53 -15.35
C CYS A 382 41.35 -10.02 -15.17
N LYS A 383 42.32 -9.61 -14.33
CA LYS A 383 42.69 -8.20 -14.08
C LYS A 383 43.67 -7.63 -15.09
N VAL A 384 44.31 -8.50 -15.89
CA VAL A 384 45.21 -8.07 -16.97
C VAL A 384 44.33 -7.58 -18.11
N ASN A 385 44.33 -6.26 -18.32
CA ASN A 385 43.51 -5.64 -19.36
C ASN A 385 43.99 -6.13 -20.73
N ILE A 386 43.28 -7.08 -21.35
CA ILE A 386 43.61 -7.63 -22.67
C ILE A 386 43.66 -6.50 -23.71
N ASN A 387 43.08 -5.32 -23.45
CA ASN A 387 43.00 -4.21 -24.40
C ASN A 387 44.06 -3.10 -24.25
N ASN A 388 44.83 -3.00 -23.17
CA ASN A 388 45.86 -1.94 -23.04
C ASN A 388 47.26 -2.43 -23.46
N PRO A 389 47.90 -1.82 -24.48
CA PRO A 389 49.30 -2.08 -24.81
C PRO A 389 50.19 -1.27 -23.87
N THR A 390 50.99 -1.93 -23.03
CA THR A 390 52.18 -1.28 -22.51
C THR A 390 53.22 -1.21 -23.64
N ASN A 391 53.33 0.00 -24.21
CA ASN A 391 54.42 0.59 -24.99
C ASN A 391 55.50 -0.36 -25.56
N ASN A 392 55.40 -0.63 -26.86
CA ASN A 392 56.38 -0.24 -27.88
C ASN A 392 56.23 -1.09 -29.14
N SER A 393 55.50 -0.57 -30.13
CA SER A 393 55.83 -0.67 -31.56
C SER A 393 54.67 -0.15 -32.40
N LYS A 394 54.94 0.95 -33.11
CA LYS A 394 54.10 1.49 -34.18
C LYS A 394 54.01 0.44 -35.30
N MET A 395 52.80 0.01 -35.67
CA MET A 395 52.36 -0.01 -37.08
C MET A 395 50.90 -0.46 -37.22
N ASN A 396 50.24 0.14 -38.21
CA ASN A 396 48.88 -0.06 -38.68
C ASN A 396 48.54 -1.50 -39.09
N LYS A 397 47.30 -1.92 -38.77
CA LYS A 397 46.30 -2.52 -39.68
C LYS A 397 45.09 -2.98 -38.85
N LEU A 398 43.97 -2.29 -39.04
CA LEU A 398 42.67 -2.61 -38.47
C LEU A 398 42.09 -3.81 -39.22
N SER A 399 41.88 -4.90 -38.48
CA SER A 399 40.94 -6.04 -38.70
C SER A 399 41.53 -7.41 -38.35
N THR A 400 42.86 -7.58 -38.33
CA THR A 400 43.54 -8.83 -37.93
C THR A 400 44.03 -8.87 -36.47
N LYS A 401 43.79 -7.79 -35.70
CA LYS A 401 44.38 -7.55 -34.36
C LYS A 401 43.65 -8.25 -33.20
N LYS A 402 42.36 -8.61 -33.33
CA LYS A 402 41.65 -9.38 -32.28
C LYS A 402 42.06 -10.86 -32.29
N ILE A 403 42.22 -11.46 -33.48
CA ILE A 403 42.51 -12.88 -33.67
C ILE A 403 43.97 -13.22 -33.34
N LYS A 404 44.95 -12.41 -33.80
CA LYS A 404 46.38 -12.60 -33.46
C LYS A 404 46.73 -12.38 -31.98
N LYS A 405 45.90 -11.60 -31.27
CA LYS A 405 46.10 -11.24 -29.85
C LYS A 405 45.52 -12.29 -28.90
N HIS A 406 44.39 -12.91 -29.29
CA HIS A 406 43.91 -14.12 -28.63
C HIS A 406 44.84 -15.30 -28.82
N SER A 407 45.48 -15.45 -29.99
CA SER A 407 46.41 -16.57 -30.23
C SER A 407 47.72 -16.49 -29.43
N SER A 408 48.27 -15.29 -29.20
CA SER A 408 49.49 -15.12 -28.38
C SER A 408 49.22 -15.32 -26.88
N PHE A 409 48.08 -14.83 -26.40
CA PHE A 409 47.63 -15.02 -25.01
C PHE A 409 47.26 -16.48 -24.73
N PHE A 410 46.62 -17.15 -25.70
CA PHE A 410 46.40 -18.59 -25.71
C PHE A 410 47.72 -19.36 -25.59
N LYS A 411 48.72 -18.98 -26.39
CA LYS A 411 50.03 -19.63 -26.35
C LYS A 411 50.73 -19.43 -25.00
N GLN A 412 50.69 -18.22 -24.43
CA GLN A 412 51.29 -17.89 -23.14
C GLN A 412 50.66 -18.66 -21.97
N ILE A 413 49.32 -18.73 -21.91
CA ILE A 413 48.62 -19.50 -20.87
C ILE A 413 48.91 -21.00 -21.05
N LYS A 414 48.91 -21.50 -22.28
CA LYS A 414 49.20 -22.90 -22.57
C LYS A 414 50.64 -23.30 -22.22
N GLU A 415 51.64 -22.47 -22.57
CA GLU A 415 53.05 -22.68 -22.23
C GLU A 415 53.24 -22.67 -20.70
N GLU A 416 52.61 -21.74 -19.98
CA GLU A 416 52.70 -21.68 -18.50
C GLU A 416 52.00 -22.86 -17.81
N LEU A 417 50.89 -23.38 -18.36
CA LEU A 417 50.19 -24.58 -17.86
C LEU A 417 51.01 -25.86 -18.08
N VAL A 418 51.69 -25.99 -19.21
CA VAL A 418 52.53 -27.16 -19.54
C VAL A 418 53.81 -27.16 -18.70
N GLU A 419 54.44 -25.99 -18.46
CA GLU A 419 55.68 -25.89 -17.68
C GLU A 419 55.47 -25.97 -16.16
N LYS A 420 54.45 -25.30 -15.60
CA LYS A 420 54.32 -25.15 -14.13
C LYS A 420 53.40 -26.16 -13.48
N GLU A 421 52.49 -26.77 -14.23
CA GLU A 421 51.50 -27.70 -13.68
C GLU A 421 51.60 -29.11 -14.28
N ALA A 422 52.68 -29.37 -15.04
CA ALA A 422 53.06 -30.70 -15.54
C ALA A 422 51.95 -31.45 -16.29
N ILE A 423 51.10 -30.71 -17.03
CA ILE A 423 50.02 -31.29 -17.83
C ILE A 423 50.63 -31.86 -19.12
N THR A 424 50.89 -33.16 -19.14
CA THR A 424 51.56 -33.88 -20.24
C THR A 424 50.71 -34.04 -21.50
N ASN A 425 49.38 -33.91 -21.40
CA ASN A 425 48.47 -34.05 -22.54
C ASN A 425 48.14 -32.69 -23.19
N ASP A 426 48.63 -32.49 -24.42
CA ASP A 426 48.44 -31.26 -25.22
C ASP A 426 46.95 -30.92 -25.45
N TYR A 427 46.09 -31.94 -25.51
CA TYR A 427 44.65 -31.77 -25.66
C TYR A 427 43.99 -31.22 -24.39
N ILE A 428 44.39 -31.72 -23.21
CA ILE A 428 43.91 -31.24 -21.90
C ILE A 428 44.36 -29.80 -21.67
N ALA A 429 45.63 -29.50 -21.99
CA ALA A 429 46.16 -28.14 -21.92
C ALA A 429 45.38 -27.16 -22.83
N LYS A 430 45.01 -27.58 -24.05
CA LYS A 430 44.18 -26.79 -24.98
C LYS A 430 42.77 -26.52 -24.43
N LEU A 431 42.11 -27.54 -23.88
CA LEU A 431 40.76 -27.39 -23.31
C LEU A 431 40.73 -26.46 -22.09
N LEU A 432 41.67 -26.64 -21.16
CA LEU A 432 41.80 -25.76 -19.98
C LEU A 432 42.07 -24.32 -20.39
N THR A 433 42.98 -24.12 -21.37
CA THR A 433 43.30 -22.79 -21.90
C THR A 433 42.08 -22.13 -22.56
N ASN A 434 41.29 -22.89 -23.33
CA ASN A 434 40.05 -22.40 -23.95
C ASN A 434 39.03 -21.96 -22.91
N GLU A 435 38.81 -22.76 -21.86
CA GLU A 435 37.85 -22.43 -20.81
C GLU A 435 38.29 -21.21 -19.99
N ILE A 436 39.58 -21.12 -19.63
CA ILE A 436 40.16 -19.95 -18.93
C ILE A 436 39.97 -18.69 -19.77
N ILE A 437 40.27 -18.74 -21.07
CA ILE A 437 40.12 -17.58 -21.96
C ILE A 437 38.67 -17.19 -22.13
N ARG A 438 37.76 -18.16 -22.29
CA ARG A 438 36.32 -17.90 -22.37
C ARG A 438 35.83 -17.14 -21.13
N ARG A 439 36.24 -17.56 -19.93
CA ARG A 439 35.88 -16.90 -18.67
C ARG A 439 36.48 -15.51 -18.55
N ILE A 440 37.73 -15.31 -18.96
CA ILE A 440 38.38 -14.00 -18.95
C ILE A 440 37.68 -13.03 -19.92
N ILE A 441 37.32 -13.49 -21.13
CA ILE A 441 36.57 -12.68 -22.10
C ILE A 441 35.23 -12.28 -21.50
N HIS A 442 34.46 -13.25 -20.99
CA HIS A 442 33.15 -12.99 -20.40
C HIS A 442 33.24 -12.02 -19.21
N PHE A 443 34.24 -12.19 -18.34
CA PHE A 443 34.50 -11.31 -17.21
C PHE A 443 34.81 -9.85 -17.63
N GLN A 444 35.55 -9.68 -18.74
CA GLN A 444 35.89 -8.36 -19.28
C GLN A 444 34.72 -7.71 -20.03
N GLU A 445 33.92 -8.50 -20.72
CA GLU A 445 32.71 -8.04 -21.39
C GLU A 445 31.59 -7.70 -20.40
N CYS A 446 31.52 -8.39 -19.25
CA CYS A 446 30.61 -8.07 -18.16
C CYS A 446 30.98 -6.71 -17.52
N HIS A 447 30.52 -5.60 -18.06
CA HIS A 447 30.63 -4.29 -17.41
C HIS A 447 29.30 -3.56 -17.47
N TYR A 448 29.20 -2.47 -16.70
CA TYR A 448 28.02 -1.64 -16.73
C TYR A 448 27.95 -0.91 -18.08
N HIS A 449 27.17 -1.44 -19.00
CA HIS A 449 26.92 -0.84 -20.30
C HIS A 449 25.91 0.30 -20.24
N LEU A 450 25.98 1.23 -21.21
CA LEU A 450 25.08 2.37 -21.32
C LEU A 450 23.60 1.97 -21.45
N TYR A 451 23.29 0.81 -22.04
CA TYR A 451 21.90 0.36 -22.16
C TYR A 451 21.24 0.08 -20.79
N TYR A 452 22.01 -0.31 -19.77
CA TYR A 452 21.49 -0.47 -18.41
C TYR A 452 21.09 0.88 -17.79
N PHE A 453 21.85 1.93 -18.09
CA PHE A 453 21.51 3.28 -17.68
C PHE A 453 20.21 3.73 -18.33
N ILE A 454 20.06 3.54 -19.64
CA ILE A 454 18.83 3.87 -20.38
C ILE A 454 17.63 3.09 -19.82
N LEU A 455 17.81 1.80 -19.52
CA LEU A 455 16.77 0.97 -18.91
C LEU A 455 16.33 1.53 -17.56
N SER A 456 17.28 1.91 -16.69
CA SER A 456 16.97 2.51 -15.39
C SER A 456 16.20 3.84 -15.51
N LEU A 457 16.53 4.63 -16.54
CA LEU A 457 15.83 5.88 -16.84
C LEU A 457 14.39 5.65 -17.29
N LEU A 458 14.15 4.63 -18.14
CA LEU A 458 12.80 4.24 -18.58
C LEU A 458 11.94 3.78 -17.40
N VAL A 459 12.46 2.88 -16.55
CA VAL A 459 11.73 2.37 -15.37
C VAL A 459 11.37 3.50 -14.40
N ALA A 460 12.30 4.41 -14.14
CA ALA A 460 12.05 5.59 -13.32
C ALA A 460 11.00 6.52 -13.96
N GLY A 461 11.06 6.72 -15.28
CA GLY A 461 10.10 7.52 -16.05
C GLY A 461 8.67 7.02 -15.91
N VAL A 462 8.45 5.71 -16.13
CA VAL A 462 7.15 5.05 -15.96
C VAL A 462 6.68 5.15 -14.50
N SER A 463 7.57 4.92 -13.55
CA SER A 463 7.21 4.93 -12.13
C SER A 463 6.88 6.34 -11.58
N SER A 464 7.32 7.41 -12.25
CA SER A 464 6.94 8.80 -11.91
C SER A 464 5.44 9.07 -12.04
N TYR A 465 4.67 8.17 -12.68
CA TYR A 465 3.21 8.25 -12.79
C TYR A 465 2.48 7.67 -11.58
N ILE A 466 3.17 7.01 -10.63
CA ILE A 466 2.56 6.42 -9.43
C ILE A 466 1.70 7.44 -8.64
N PRO A 467 2.15 8.68 -8.34
CA PRO A 467 1.32 9.67 -7.65
C PRO A 467 0.03 10.02 -8.38
N TYR A 468 0.08 10.05 -9.72
CA TYR A 468 -1.10 10.32 -10.54
C TYR A 468 -2.12 9.18 -10.47
N ILE A 469 -1.64 7.93 -10.50
CA ILE A 469 -2.49 6.75 -10.30
C ILE A 469 -3.13 6.79 -8.91
N ILE A 470 -2.35 7.13 -7.88
CA ILE A 470 -2.89 7.30 -6.51
C ILE A 470 -4.00 8.36 -6.50
N LEU A 471 -3.81 9.52 -7.14
CA LEU A 471 -4.82 10.57 -7.23
C LEU A 471 -6.12 10.08 -7.90
N LEU A 472 -6.02 9.32 -8.98
CA LEU A 472 -7.18 8.72 -9.66
C LEU A 472 -7.92 7.72 -8.77
N LEU A 473 -7.20 6.89 -8.00
CA LEU A 473 -7.81 5.97 -7.04
C LEU A 473 -8.55 6.72 -5.93
N ARG A 474 -8.02 7.86 -5.47
CA ARG A 474 -8.68 8.68 -4.45
C ARG A 474 -9.97 9.32 -4.94
N LYS A 475 -10.02 9.74 -6.21
CA LYS A 475 -11.26 10.21 -6.85
C LYS A 475 -12.40 9.18 -6.71
N GLN A 476 -12.10 7.90 -6.92
CA GLN A 476 -13.09 6.83 -6.80
C GLN A 476 -13.54 6.63 -5.35
N LEU A 477 -12.62 6.70 -4.39
CA LEU A 477 -12.99 6.60 -2.97
C LEU A 477 -13.91 7.73 -2.53
N MET A 478 -13.64 8.95 -2.98
CA MET A 478 -14.47 10.08 -2.62
C MET A 478 -15.91 9.97 -3.15
N GLN A 479 -16.12 9.33 -4.31
CA GLN A 479 -17.47 9.02 -4.79
C GLN A 479 -18.21 8.08 -3.84
N MET A 480 -17.55 7.06 -3.31
CA MET A 480 -18.14 6.18 -2.30
C MET A 480 -18.43 6.93 -0.99
N SER A 481 -17.56 7.87 -0.60
CA SER A 481 -17.79 8.69 0.59
C SER A 481 -18.96 9.66 0.41
N MET A 482 -19.13 10.25 -0.78
CA MET A 482 -20.30 11.06 -1.13
C MET A 482 -21.60 10.25 -1.06
N GLU A 483 -21.60 9.01 -1.54
CA GLU A 483 -22.75 8.09 -1.39
C GLU A 483 -23.10 7.86 0.09
N ASP A 484 -22.08 7.63 0.93
CA ASP A 484 -22.28 7.41 2.36
C ASP A 484 -22.85 8.63 3.10
N GLU A 485 -22.50 9.85 2.67
CA GLU A 485 -23.00 11.12 3.22
C GLU A 485 -24.44 11.41 2.75
N VAL A 486 -24.76 11.16 1.48
CA VAL A 486 -26.14 11.25 0.96
C VAL A 486 -27.09 10.33 1.74
N MET A 487 -26.66 9.12 2.08
CA MET A 487 -27.47 8.21 2.90
C MET A 487 -27.70 8.76 4.32
N GLN A 488 -26.69 9.44 4.89
CA GLN A 488 -26.83 10.10 6.19
C GLN A 488 -27.83 11.27 6.11
N PHE A 489 -27.82 12.04 5.02
CA PHE A 489 -28.82 13.09 4.77
C PHE A 489 -30.23 12.52 4.68
N GLN A 490 -30.43 11.43 3.93
CA GLN A 490 -31.73 10.77 3.87
C GLN A 490 -32.21 10.32 5.25
N ALA A 491 -31.30 9.76 6.06
CA ALA A 491 -31.64 9.37 7.43
C ALA A 491 -32.08 10.58 8.27
N ILE A 492 -31.37 11.72 8.19
CA ILE A 492 -31.73 12.97 8.88
C ILE A 492 -33.08 13.50 8.42
N ILE A 493 -33.31 13.57 7.11
CA ILE A 493 -34.55 14.06 6.52
C ILE A 493 -35.76 13.23 6.96
N ILE A 494 -35.65 11.89 7.00
CA ILE A 494 -36.73 11.01 7.48
C ILE A 494 -37.15 11.34 8.92
N MET A 495 -36.22 11.82 9.74
CA MET A 495 -36.57 12.22 11.11
C MET A 495 -37.27 13.56 11.13
N LEU A 496 -36.71 14.51 10.41
CA LEU A 496 -37.18 15.89 10.41
C LEU A 496 -38.56 16.02 9.76
N MET A 497 -38.85 15.21 8.73
CA MET A 497 -40.11 15.30 7.97
C MET A 497 -41.37 14.98 8.77
N HIS A 498 -41.24 14.28 9.91
CA HIS A 498 -42.38 13.92 10.78
C HIS A 498 -42.54 14.86 11.99
N ILE A 499 -41.63 15.81 12.15
CA ILE A 499 -41.72 16.84 13.19
C ILE A 499 -42.74 17.91 12.77
N LYS A 500 -43.60 18.31 13.71
CA LYS A 500 -44.61 19.34 13.45
C LYS A 500 -43.94 20.70 13.20
N LYS A 501 -44.38 21.41 12.15
CA LYS A 501 -43.87 22.74 11.73
C LYS A 501 -42.40 22.75 11.27
N MET A 502 -41.91 21.66 10.69
CA MET A 502 -40.59 21.65 10.04
C MET A 502 -40.59 22.56 8.80
N SER A 503 -39.50 23.31 8.57
CA SER A 503 -39.24 24.07 7.34
C SER A 503 -38.03 23.52 6.59
N VAL A 504 -37.90 23.93 5.32
CA VAL A 504 -36.76 23.56 4.47
C VAL A 504 -35.46 24.18 4.98
N ASP A 505 -35.51 25.42 5.48
CA ASP A 505 -34.37 26.10 6.14
C ASP A 505 -33.77 25.25 7.25
N THR A 506 -34.62 24.79 8.16
CA THR A 506 -34.18 24.02 9.31
C THR A 506 -33.59 22.69 8.85
N ILE A 507 -34.16 22.05 7.81
CA ILE A 507 -33.56 20.85 7.22
C ILE A 507 -32.18 21.17 6.65
N LEU A 508 -32.01 22.27 5.93
CA LEU A 508 -30.71 22.69 5.38
C LEU A 508 -29.67 22.97 6.47
N ASP A 509 -30.06 23.60 7.59
CA ASP A 509 -29.18 23.81 8.75
C ASP A 509 -28.70 22.48 9.35
N TRP A 510 -29.60 21.49 9.48
CA TRP A 510 -29.23 20.15 9.90
C TRP A 510 -28.30 19.47 8.89
N LEU A 511 -28.58 19.58 7.58
CA LEU A 511 -27.72 19.01 6.56
C LEU A 511 -26.33 19.65 6.58
N GLU A 512 -26.22 20.97 6.72
CA GLU A 512 -24.94 21.68 6.88
C GLU A 512 -24.19 21.18 8.11
N ASN A 513 -24.91 21.04 9.22
CA ASN A 513 -24.32 20.61 10.46
C ASN A 513 -23.75 19.19 10.39
N PHE A 514 -24.35 18.28 9.64
CA PHE A 514 -23.89 16.89 9.57
C PHE A 514 -23.10 16.54 8.30
N ALA A 515 -22.90 17.51 7.41
CA ALA A 515 -22.11 17.36 6.20
C ALA A 515 -20.59 17.42 6.48
N GLU A 516 -19.82 16.68 5.68
CA GLU A 516 -18.36 16.73 5.67
C GLU A 516 -17.86 17.12 4.27
N ILE A 517 -18.29 16.41 3.23
CA ILE A 517 -17.90 16.66 1.83
C ILE A 517 -18.76 17.77 1.25
N PHE A 518 -20.08 17.70 1.44
CA PHE A 518 -21.02 18.66 0.85
C PHE A 518 -21.13 19.95 1.67
N ARG A 519 -20.53 20.02 2.87
CA ARG A 519 -20.63 21.16 3.78
C ARG A 519 -20.35 22.51 3.11
N PRO A 520 -19.25 22.71 2.36
CA PRO A 520 -18.97 24.01 1.77
C PRO A 520 -20.01 24.47 0.74
N ALA A 521 -20.67 23.51 0.07
CA ALA A 521 -21.72 23.79 -0.90
C ALA A 521 -23.07 24.07 -0.20
N ILE A 522 -23.40 23.31 0.84
CA ILE A 522 -24.61 23.51 1.64
C ILE A 522 -24.53 24.84 2.40
N MET A 523 -23.38 25.18 2.99
CA MET A 523 -23.17 26.46 3.69
C MET A 523 -23.44 27.67 2.79
N GLU A 524 -22.91 27.65 1.55
CA GLU A 524 -23.22 28.71 0.57
C GLU A 524 -24.72 28.75 0.22
N CYS A 525 -25.37 27.58 0.15
CA CYS A 525 -26.81 27.51 -0.06
C CYS A 525 -27.57 28.13 1.11
N VAL A 526 -27.28 27.74 2.36
CA VAL A 526 -27.90 28.27 3.59
C VAL A 526 -27.75 29.79 3.68
N ASP A 527 -26.54 30.31 3.41
CA ASP A 527 -26.26 31.75 3.43
C ASP A 527 -27.09 32.56 2.42
N THR A 528 -27.42 31.95 1.27
CA THR A 528 -28.15 32.61 0.17
C THR A 528 -29.64 32.28 0.11
N TYR A 529 -30.06 31.21 0.79
CA TYR A 529 -31.41 30.66 0.72
C TYR A 529 -32.48 31.70 1.11
N ASN A 530 -32.26 32.43 2.21
CA ASN A 530 -33.17 33.47 2.70
C ASN A 530 -33.36 34.65 1.73
N TYR A 531 -32.48 34.83 0.74
CA TYR A 531 -32.55 35.92 -0.23
C TYR A 531 -33.17 35.49 -1.56
N ASP A 532 -32.84 34.29 -2.05
CA ASP A 532 -33.34 33.73 -3.32
C ASP A 532 -33.24 32.19 -3.31
N GLU A 533 -34.36 31.53 -2.99
CA GLU A 533 -34.46 30.07 -2.84
C GLU A 533 -34.15 29.34 -4.17
N GLU A 534 -34.69 29.81 -5.29
CA GLU A 534 -34.53 29.17 -6.60
C GLU A 534 -33.07 29.27 -7.08
N MET A 535 -32.44 30.43 -6.88
CA MET A 535 -31.02 30.61 -7.20
C MET A 535 -30.12 29.78 -6.28
N ALA A 536 -30.42 29.72 -4.98
CA ALA A 536 -29.63 28.96 -4.00
C ALA A 536 -29.58 27.46 -4.37
N PHE A 537 -30.74 26.86 -4.67
CA PHE A 537 -30.80 25.46 -5.11
C PHE A 537 -30.17 25.22 -6.48
N THR A 538 -30.32 26.15 -7.41
CA THR A 538 -29.69 26.03 -8.74
C THR A 538 -28.15 26.03 -8.62
N ARG A 539 -27.58 26.95 -7.84
CA ARG A 539 -26.14 26.99 -7.56
C ARG A 539 -25.65 25.74 -6.84
N LEU A 540 -26.42 25.23 -5.88
CA LEU A 540 -26.09 23.99 -5.17
C LEU A 540 -25.99 22.80 -6.13
N LYS A 541 -26.96 22.65 -7.04
CA LYS A 541 -26.98 21.60 -8.07
C LYS A 541 -25.83 21.73 -9.09
N GLU A 542 -25.46 22.95 -9.46
CA GLU A 542 -24.34 23.22 -10.38
C GLU A 542 -22.97 22.95 -9.76
N ARG A 543 -22.80 23.32 -8.48
CA ARG A 543 -21.56 23.14 -7.73
C ARG A 543 -21.27 21.67 -7.48
N GLU A 544 -22.30 20.90 -7.11
CA GLU A 544 -22.18 19.47 -6.78
C GLU A 544 -23.11 18.61 -7.66
N PRO A 545 -22.72 18.29 -8.91
CA PRO A 545 -23.54 17.55 -9.87
C PRO A 545 -23.53 16.03 -9.60
N PHE A 546 -23.60 15.63 -8.33
CA PHE A 546 -23.72 14.23 -7.92
C PHE A 546 -25.19 13.83 -7.87
N LEU A 547 -25.63 12.96 -8.79
CA LEU A 547 -27.06 12.67 -9.02
C LEU A 547 -27.86 12.31 -7.76
N PRO A 548 -27.40 11.44 -6.84
CA PRO A 548 -28.12 11.16 -5.60
C PRO A 548 -28.31 12.39 -4.69
N PHE A 549 -27.30 13.26 -4.62
CA PHE A 549 -27.39 14.52 -3.87
C PHE A 549 -28.34 15.51 -4.55
N VAL A 550 -28.24 15.67 -5.87
CA VAL A 550 -29.16 16.52 -6.67
C VAL A 550 -30.62 16.11 -6.49
N ARG A 551 -30.91 14.81 -6.35
CA ARG A 551 -32.28 14.34 -6.05
C ARG A 551 -32.77 14.82 -4.69
N ILE A 552 -31.94 14.79 -3.65
CA ILE A 552 -32.29 15.35 -2.35
C ILE A 552 -32.61 16.84 -2.48
N VAL A 553 -31.75 17.60 -3.17
CA VAL A 553 -31.95 19.04 -3.38
C VAL A 553 -33.23 19.33 -4.18
N SER A 554 -33.52 18.53 -5.21
CA SER A 554 -34.75 18.67 -5.99
C SER A 554 -36.01 18.36 -5.16
N ASN A 555 -35.92 17.43 -4.21
CA ASN A 555 -37.01 17.15 -3.28
C ASN A 555 -37.16 18.28 -2.24
N LEU A 556 -36.07 18.89 -1.77
CA LEU A 556 -36.13 20.10 -0.93
C LEU A 556 -36.83 21.25 -1.65
N GLU A 557 -36.48 21.51 -2.90
CA GLU A 557 -37.12 22.53 -3.77
C GLU A 557 -38.62 22.26 -4.02
N ALA A 558 -39.03 20.99 -4.02
CA ALA A 558 -40.44 20.61 -4.16
C ALA A 558 -41.25 20.78 -2.87
N CYS A 559 -40.61 20.96 -1.69
CA CYS A 559 -41.28 20.99 -0.41
C CYS A 559 -42.32 22.11 -0.30
N ASP A 560 -42.09 23.27 -0.92
CA ASP A 560 -43.02 24.40 -0.85
C ASP A 560 -44.34 24.12 -1.60
N LYS A 561 -44.31 23.21 -2.58
CA LYS A 561 -45.47 22.88 -3.41
C LYS A 561 -46.30 21.74 -2.84
N VAL A 562 -45.65 20.68 -2.35
CA VAL A 562 -46.33 19.44 -1.92
C VAL A 562 -46.26 19.18 -0.42
N GLY A 563 -45.47 19.96 0.32
CA GLY A 563 -45.14 19.73 1.72
C GLY A 563 -44.01 18.71 1.90
N ILE A 564 -43.25 18.86 3.00
CA ILE A 564 -42.04 18.05 3.28
C ILE A 564 -42.34 16.55 3.30
N GLU A 565 -43.44 16.12 3.94
CA GLU A 565 -43.75 14.69 4.05
C GLU A 565 -43.96 14.04 2.67
N LYS A 566 -44.68 14.72 1.76
CA LYS A 566 -44.95 14.21 0.42
C LYS A 566 -43.75 14.33 -0.51
N ALA A 567 -42.94 15.38 -0.37
CA ALA A 567 -41.74 15.58 -1.18
C ALA A 567 -40.69 14.46 -0.96
N PHE A 568 -40.72 13.81 0.20
CA PHE A 568 -39.80 12.74 0.56
C PHE A 568 -40.47 11.36 0.71
N ASP A 569 -41.71 11.19 0.26
CA ASP A 569 -42.45 9.92 0.41
C ASP A 569 -41.79 8.75 -0.35
N GLU A 570 -41.07 9.02 -1.45
CA GLU A 570 -40.26 8.03 -2.17
C GLU A 570 -39.14 7.42 -1.30
N ILE A 571 -38.64 8.17 -0.31
CA ILE A 571 -37.64 7.67 0.64
C ILE A 571 -38.29 6.69 1.64
N LYS A 572 -39.58 6.88 1.95
CA LYS A 572 -40.34 6.13 2.95
C LYS A 572 -40.83 4.77 2.43
N THR A 573 -41.31 4.69 1.18
CA THR A 573 -41.98 3.48 0.67
C THR A 573 -41.04 2.29 0.41
N ASP A 574 -39.73 2.53 0.24
CA ASP A 574 -38.76 1.48 -0.15
C ASP A 574 -37.64 1.24 0.88
N ARG A 575 -37.80 1.63 2.14
CA ARG A 575 -36.70 1.53 3.14
C ARG A 575 -36.18 0.12 3.38
N ASN A 576 -37.07 -0.85 3.57
CA ASN A 576 -36.66 -2.25 3.76
C ASN A 576 -35.97 -2.77 2.50
N TYR A 577 -36.48 -2.38 1.33
CA TYR A 577 -35.83 -2.65 0.05
C TYR A 577 -34.43 -2.00 -0.03
N PHE A 578 -34.24 -0.74 0.41
CA PHE A 578 -32.92 -0.09 0.45
C PHE A 578 -31.94 -0.79 1.40
N ILE A 579 -32.42 -1.23 2.57
CA ILE A 579 -31.62 -1.99 3.53
C ILE A 579 -31.18 -3.33 2.92
N GLU A 580 -32.10 -4.06 2.31
CA GLU A 580 -31.81 -5.35 1.66
C GLU A 580 -30.90 -5.18 0.44
N LYS A 581 -31.19 -4.21 -0.42
CA LYS A 581 -30.36 -3.82 -1.56
C LYS A 581 -28.94 -3.48 -1.10
N ARG A 582 -28.76 -2.70 -0.03
CA ARG A 582 -27.44 -2.37 0.51
C ARG A 582 -26.70 -3.59 1.06
N LYS A 583 -27.41 -4.52 1.73
CA LYS A 583 -26.81 -5.81 2.16
C LYS A 583 -26.34 -6.61 0.95
N GLN A 584 -27.15 -6.69 -0.10
CA GLN A 584 -26.82 -7.39 -1.33
C GLN A 584 -25.63 -6.73 -2.07
N GLU A 585 -25.62 -5.40 -2.20
CA GLU A 585 -24.53 -4.63 -2.79
C GLU A 585 -23.22 -4.81 -2.00
N ASN A 586 -23.28 -4.73 -0.67
CA ASN A 586 -22.13 -5.03 0.18
C ASN A 586 -21.59 -6.44 -0.07
N ASP A 587 -22.48 -7.42 -0.21
CA ASP A 587 -22.11 -8.81 -0.48
C ASP A 587 -21.48 -8.99 -1.86
N ILE A 588 -22.01 -8.33 -2.90
CA ILE A 588 -21.43 -8.30 -4.24
C ILE A 588 -20.05 -7.63 -4.22
N ILE A 589 -19.92 -6.48 -3.56
CA ILE A 589 -18.64 -5.76 -3.44
C ILE A 589 -17.61 -6.63 -2.71
N ILE A 590 -17.99 -7.26 -1.59
CA ILE A 590 -17.07 -8.10 -0.82
C ILE A 590 -16.65 -9.33 -1.63
N THR A 591 -17.58 -9.99 -2.33
CA THR A 591 -17.26 -11.17 -3.15
C THR A 591 -16.36 -10.82 -4.33
N ASN A 592 -16.61 -9.71 -5.03
CA ASN A 592 -15.74 -9.21 -6.09
C ASN A 592 -14.34 -8.87 -5.57
N LYS A 593 -14.24 -8.15 -4.45
CA LYS A 593 -12.96 -7.88 -3.78
C LYS A 593 -12.27 -9.17 -3.34
N ALA A 594 -13.01 -10.19 -2.91
CA ALA A 594 -12.48 -11.49 -2.51
C ALA A 594 -11.84 -12.23 -3.69
N VAL A 595 -12.48 -12.25 -4.85
CA VAL A 595 -11.96 -12.91 -6.05
C VAL A 595 -10.65 -12.26 -6.48
N ILE A 596 -10.62 -10.93 -6.56
CA ILE A 596 -9.40 -10.18 -6.89
C ILE A 596 -8.31 -10.46 -5.83
N GLY A 597 -8.67 -10.39 -4.55
CA GLY A 597 -7.76 -10.66 -3.44
C GLY A 597 -7.16 -12.06 -3.48
N LYS A 598 -7.95 -13.08 -3.82
CA LYS A 598 -7.49 -14.47 -4.00
C LYS A 598 -6.46 -14.56 -5.11
N VAL A 599 -6.77 -14.07 -6.31
CA VAL A 599 -5.83 -14.09 -7.44
C VAL A 599 -4.53 -13.41 -7.06
N VAL A 600 -4.59 -12.19 -6.49
CA VAL A 600 -3.42 -11.41 -6.11
C VAL A 600 -2.59 -12.09 -5.01
N ALA A 601 -3.21 -12.81 -4.08
CA ALA A 601 -2.52 -13.53 -3.02
C ALA A 601 -1.68 -14.71 -3.54
N TYR A 602 -2.09 -15.35 -4.64
CA TYR A 602 -1.35 -16.48 -5.22
C TYR A 602 -0.23 -16.07 -6.19
N ILE A 603 -0.26 -14.85 -6.75
CA ILE A 603 0.77 -14.37 -7.69
C ILE A 603 2.20 -14.54 -7.14
N PRO A 604 2.52 -14.14 -5.89
CA PRO A 604 3.88 -14.27 -5.39
C PRO A 604 4.31 -15.72 -5.23
N MET A 605 3.40 -16.62 -4.86
CA MET A 605 3.70 -18.05 -4.74
C MET A 605 3.98 -18.66 -6.10
N ILE A 606 3.15 -18.36 -7.10
CA ILE A 606 3.34 -18.81 -8.48
C ILE A 606 4.66 -18.26 -9.04
N ALA A 607 4.96 -16.98 -8.78
CA ALA A 607 6.21 -16.37 -9.21
C ALA A 607 7.43 -17.04 -8.59
N THR A 608 7.40 -17.36 -7.28
CA THR A 608 8.48 -18.10 -6.62
C THR A 608 8.65 -19.50 -7.20
N LEU A 609 7.56 -20.25 -7.38
CA LEU A 609 7.65 -21.60 -7.94
C LEU A 609 8.14 -21.58 -9.40
N ALA A 610 7.57 -20.73 -10.24
CA ALA A 610 7.90 -20.69 -11.66
C ALA A 610 9.31 -20.11 -11.91
N LEU A 611 9.61 -18.94 -11.36
CA LEU A 611 10.84 -18.20 -11.65
C LEU A 611 12.01 -18.64 -10.77
N TYR A 612 11.79 -18.90 -9.48
CA TYR A 612 12.89 -19.20 -8.56
C TYR A 612 13.23 -20.69 -8.54
N LEU A 613 12.25 -21.58 -8.72
CA LEU A 613 12.45 -23.03 -8.65
C LEU A 613 12.43 -23.69 -10.03
N ILE A 614 11.32 -23.64 -10.77
CA ILE A 614 11.15 -24.42 -12.00
C ILE A 614 12.12 -23.95 -13.10
N LEU A 615 12.24 -22.64 -13.34
CA LEU A 615 13.03 -22.12 -14.45
C LEU A 615 14.53 -22.49 -14.35
N PRO A 616 15.23 -22.30 -13.21
CA PRO A 616 16.63 -22.71 -13.08
C PRO A 616 16.82 -24.22 -13.31
N PHE A 617 15.92 -25.05 -12.78
CA PHE A 617 15.96 -26.50 -12.96
C PHE A 617 15.81 -26.91 -14.42
N VAL A 618 14.86 -26.31 -15.14
CA VAL A 618 14.65 -26.59 -16.56
C VAL A 618 15.86 -26.18 -17.39
N ILE A 619 16.40 -24.97 -17.16
CA ILE A 619 17.56 -24.47 -17.90
C ILE A 619 18.77 -25.38 -17.68
N GLU A 620 19.05 -25.76 -16.43
CA GLU A 620 20.17 -26.63 -16.09
C GLU A 620 20.00 -28.04 -16.68
N SER A 621 18.80 -28.61 -16.58
CA SER A 621 18.50 -29.94 -17.13
C SER A 621 18.67 -29.97 -18.65
N VAL A 622 18.19 -28.94 -19.36
CA VAL A 622 18.39 -28.80 -20.81
C VAL A 622 19.87 -28.63 -21.14
N THR A 623 20.60 -27.84 -20.36
CA THR A 623 22.04 -27.61 -20.58
C THR A 623 22.84 -28.91 -20.45
N ARG A 624 22.53 -29.73 -19.44
CA ARG A 624 23.15 -31.06 -19.26
C ARG A 624 22.81 -32.01 -20.39
N LEU A 625 21.55 -32.05 -20.82
CA LEU A 625 21.13 -32.88 -21.93
C LEU A 625 21.86 -32.49 -23.23
N LEU A 626 21.97 -31.18 -23.51
CA LEU A 626 22.73 -30.69 -24.66
C LEU A 626 24.22 -31.04 -24.58
N ASN A 627 24.81 -30.96 -23.40
CA ASN A 627 26.20 -31.38 -23.19
C ASN A 627 26.38 -32.89 -23.42
N TYR A 628 25.47 -33.71 -22.90
CA TYR A 628 25.46 -35.16 -23.12
C TYR A 628 25.28 -35.53 -24.60
N VAL A 629 24.36 -34.87 -25.31
CA VAL A 629 24.17 -35.08 -26.75
C VAL A 629 25.42 -34.70 -27.54
N LYS A 630 26.07 -33.57 -27.19
CA LYS A 630 27.35 -33.18 -27.81
C LYS A 630 28.47 -34.18 -27.54
N GLN A 631 28.49 -34.80 -26.36
CA GLN A 631 29.44 -35.87 -26.04
C GLN A 631 29.18 -37.12 -26.89
N MET A 632 27.91 -37.50 -27.08
CA MET A 632 27.54 -38.64 -27.93
C MET A 632 27.79 -38.41 -29.42
N GLN A 633 27.66 -37.17 -29.91
CA GLN A 633 27.92 -36.80 -31.31
C GLN A 633 29.41 -36.55 -31.61
N GLY A 634 30.24 -36.38 -30.56
CA GLY A 634 31.68 -36.17 -30.67
C GLY A 634 32.51 -37.47 -30.67
N TYR A 635 31.85 -38.63 -30.71
CA TYR A 635 32.44 -39.95 -30.90
C TYR A 635 32.24 -40.44 -32.34
#